data_AF-A0A7J8NGC4-F1
#
_entry.id   AF-A0A7J8NGC4-F1
#
_cell.length_a   1.000
_cell.length_b   1.000
_cell.length_c   1.000
_cell.angle_alpha   90.00
_cell.angle_beta   90.00
_cell.angle_gamma   90.00
#
_symmetry.space_group_name_H-M   'P 1'
#
loop_
_entity.id
_entity.type
_entity.pdbx_description
1 polymer ?
#
loop_
_entity_poly.entity_id
_entity_poly.type
_entity_poly.pdbx_seq_one_letter_code
_entity_poly.pdbx_strand_id
1 'polypeptide(L)'
;MVFFQSVFAAITLVLIAGSLLGRMNFRAWILFVPLWFTFSYTIAAFSIWCPQGWLAKLGVIDFAGGFVIHLSAGVAGFTAAFWVGPRAEKDRRNCPPNNVILMLAGAGLLWMGWSGFNGGAPFVASTISGLAILNTHVCTATSILTWLLLDSLFFGKPSVLGAIQGMITGLVCITPAAGVVQCWAAIIMGIISGSVPWYTIMVLHNKVKLLKLVDDPIAIFHTHAIAGGLGGILTGFFAVPKLCRLFYMVTDWEKYLGLVYGLQNGRTPAGFKQMGIQIAAMGFVIVLNVVVTSIICWFIGLIVPLRMSDEELENGDDAVHGEEAFALWHEGERLVGRRHNNKVYDTREFSFGEYKDEVQMV
;
A
#
# COMPACT_ATOMS: atom_id res chain seq x y z
N MET A 1 0.22 12.58 18.72
CA MET A 1 -0.62 11.38 18.43
C MET A 1 -1.60 11.61 17.29
N VAL A 2 -2.48 12.62 17.34
CA VAL A 2 -3.50 12.87 16.28
C VAL A 2 -2.88 12.98 14.88
N PHE A 3 -1.90 13.88 14.70
CA PHE A 3 -1.22 14.06 13.41
C PHE A 3 -0.53 12.78 12.91
N PHE A 4 0.16 12.07 13.81
CA PHE A 4 0.83 10.81 13.47
C PHE A 4 -0.17 9.77 12.93
N GLN A 5 -1.29 9.60 13.62
CA GLN A 5 -2.35 8.67 13.21
C GLN A 5 -3.08 9.13 11.93
N SER A 6 -3.24 10.45 11.71
CA SER A 6 -3.83 10.93 10.45
C SER A 6 -2.97 10.61 9.23
N VAL A 7 -1.64 10.60 9.37
CA VAL A 7 -0.74 10.22 8.27
C VAL A 7 -0.89 8.72 7.95
N PHE A 8 -1.05 7.86 8.97
CA PHE A 8 -1.32 6.43 8.77
C PHE A 8 -2.65 6.19 8.03
N ALA A 9 -3.69 6.93 8.39
CA ALA A 9 -4.97 6.89 7.69
C ALA A 9 -4.83 7.29 6.21
N ALA A 10 -4.13 8.41 5.94
CA ALA A 10 -3.93 8.91 4.59
C ALA A 10 -3.15 7.90 3.72
N ILE A 11 -2.05 7.33 4.24
CA ILE A 11 -1.27 6.32 3.52
C ILE A 11 -2.12 5.09 3.19
N THR A 12 -2.99 4.66 4.11
CA THR A 12 -3.86 3.49 3.88
C THR A 12 -4.77 3.67 2.66
N LEU A 13 -5.33 4.88 2.47
CA LEU A 13 -6.11 5.22 1.29
C LEU A 13 -5.27 5.26 0.02
N VAL A 14 -4.05 5.81 0.08
CA VAL A 14 -3.13 5.82 -1.07
C VAL A 14 -2.76 4.40 -1.50
N LEU A 15 -2.60 3.46 -0.55
CA LEU A 15 -2.37 2.05 -0.87
C LEU A 15 -3.56 1.43 -1.63
N ILE A 16 -4.79 1.72 -1.21
CA ILE A 16 -6.00 1.27 -1.92
C ILE A 16 -6.05 1.86 -3.33
N ALA A 17 -5.70 3.15 -3.48
CA ALA A 17 -5.63 3.81 -4.78
C ALA A 17 -4.69 3.07 -5.74
N GLY A 18 -3.60 2.50 -5.23
CA GLY A 18 -2.67 1.65 -5.97
C GLY A 18 -3.34 0.50 -6.71
N SER A 19 -4.29 -0.18 -6.07
CA SER A 19 -5.09 -1.22 -6.71
C SER A 19 -6.07 -0.68 -7.73
N LEU A 20 -6.36 0.62 -7.75
CA LEU A 20 -7.41 1.29 -8.53
C LEU A 20 -6.87 2.16 -9.69
N LEU A 21 -5.55 2.28 -9.80
CA LEU A 21 -4.86 3.06 -10.84
C LEU A 21 -5.29 2.68 -12.26
N GLY A 22 -5.37 3.70 -13.11
CA GLY A 22 -5.60 3.57 -14.55
C GLY A 22 -7.02 3.19 -14.96
N ARG A 23 -8.01 3.13 -14.05
CA ARG A 23 -9.43 3.01 -14.47
C ARG A 23 -10.52 3.51 -13.52
N MET A 24 -10.20 3.79 -12.26
CA MET A 24 -11.20 4.26 -11.32
C MET A 24 -11.72 5.63 -11.74
N ASN A 25 -13.04 5.80 -11.78
CA ASN A 25 -13.64 7.11 -12.02
C ASN A 25 -13.26 8.05 -10.86
N PHE A 26 -12.72 9.23 -11.18
CA PHE A 26 -12.21 10.14 -10.16
C PHE A 26 -13.30 10.67 -9.21
N ARG A 27 -14.54 10.86 -9.70
CA ARG A 27 -15.68 11.25 -8.85
C ARG A 27 -16.05 10.13 -7.88
N ALA A 28 -16.06 8.89 -8.37
CA ALA A 28 -16.26 7.72 -7.52
C ALA A 28 -15.16 7.61 -6.45
N TRP A 29 -13.91 7.92 -6.80
CA TRP A 29 -12.78 7.94 -5.86
C TRP A 29 -12.96 9.00 -4.75
N ILE A 30 -13.36 10.22 -5.11
CA ILE A 30 -13.64 11.29 -4.13
C ILE A 30 -14.73 10.88 -3.14
N LEU A 31 -15.76 10.15 -3.57
CA LEU A 31 -16.79 9.63 -2.67
C LEU A 31 -16.31 8.43 -1.85
N PHE A 32 -15.50 7.56 -2.46
CA PHE A 32 -14.96 6.36 -1.82
C PHE A 32 -14.08 6.69 -0.61
N VAL A 33 -13.17 7.67 -0.75
CA VAL A 33 -12.19 8.03 0.26
C VAL A 33 -12.81 8.31 1.65
N PRO A 34 -13.74 9.28 1.81
CA PRO A 34 -14.31 9.60 3.11
C PRO A 34 -15.20 8.46 3.64
N LEU A 35 -15.90 7.73 2.77
CA LEU A 35 -16.73 6.59 3.17
C LEU A 35 -15.89 5.45 3.71
N TRP A 36 -14.83 5.05 2.99
CA TRP A 36 -13.98 3.94 3.39
C TRP A 36 -13.15 4.28 4.63
N PHE A 37 -12.63 5.52 4.70
CA PHE A 37 -11.99 6.02 5.91
C PHE A 37 -12.92 5.89 7.12
N THR A 38 -14.15 6.40 7.00
CA THR A 38 -15.11 6.42 8.11
C THR A 38 -15.56 5.02 8.49
N PHE A 39 -16.01 4.21 7.53
CA PHE A 39 -16.69 2.95 7.84
C PHE A 39 -15.79 1.72 7.88
N SER A 40 -14.56 1.78 7.34
CA SER A 40 -13.60 0.67 7.42
C SER A 40 -12.41 1.03 8.30
N TYR A 41 -11.64 2.05 7.92
CA TYR A 41 -10.38 2.38 8.60
C TYR A 41 -10.58 2.68 10.08
N THR A 42 -11.53 3.58 10.42
CA THR A 42 -11.73 3.93 11.83
C THR A 42 -12.22 2.75 12.67
N ILE A 43 -13.03 1.85 12.10
CA ILE A 43 -13.51 0.65 12.81
C ILE A 43 -12.34 -0.32 13.08
N ALA A 44 -11.47 -0.55 12.10
CA ALA A 44 -10.28 -1.38 12.27
C ALA A 44 -9.32 -0.77 13.29
N ALA A 45 -8.99 0.52 13.13
CA ALA A 45 -8.09 1.26 14.02
C ALA A 45 -8.63 1.31 15.46
N PHE A 46 -9.93 1.58 15.65
CA PHE A 46 -10.55 1.54 16.96
C PHE A 46 -10.49 0.14 17.57
N SER A 47 -10.80 -0.89 16.80
CA SER A 47 -10.81 -2.27 17.31
C SER A 47 -9.43 -2.72 17.82
N ILE A 48 -8.36 -2.33 17.12
CA ILE A 48 -7.00 -2.84 17.32
C ILE A 48 -6.11 -1.89 18.14
N TRP A 49 -6.17 -0.57 17.92
CA TRP A 49 -5.27 0.40 18.56
C TRP A 49 -5.89 1.22 19.68
N CYS A 50 -7.22 1.36 19.71
CA CYS A 50 -7.85 2.02 20.85
C CYS A 50 -7.78 1.08 22.07
N PRO A 51 -7.32 1.53 23.25
CA PRO A 51 -7.33 0.70 24.46
C PRO A 51 -8.72 0.16 24.84
N GLN A 52 -9.78 0.85 24.41
CA GLN A 52 -11.16 0.43 24.61
C GLN A 52 -11.68 -0.54 23.54
N GLY A 53 -10.94 -0.71 22.44
CA GLY A 53 -11.22 -1.64 21.35
C GLY A 53 -11.23 -3.09 21.81
N TRP A 54 -12.08 -3.90 21.19
CA TRP A 54 -12.29 -5.29 21.63
C TRP A 54 -11.07 -6.18 21.33
N LEU A 55 -10.41 -6.04 20.16
CA LEU A 55 -9.18 -6.78 19.85
C LEU A 55 -7.99 -6.30 20.70
N ALA A 56 -7.89 -4.98 20.94
CA ALA A 56 -6.89 -4.42 21.84
C ALA A 56 -6.98 -5.03 23.25
N LYS A 57 -8.20 -5.11 23.80
CA LYS A 57 -8.48 -5.77 25.09
C LYS A 57 -8.11 -7.24 25.09
N LEU A 58 -8.42 -7.96 24.02
CA LEU A 58 -8.06 -9.38 23.85
C LEU A 58 -6.55 -9.63 23.80
N GLY A 59 -5.75 -8.62 23.44
CA GLY A 59 -4.30 -8.71 23.37
C GLY A 59 -3.77 -8.97 21.96
N VAL A 60 -4.45 -8.46 20.92
CA VAL A 60 -3.88 -8.46 19.56
C VAL A 60 -2.56 -7.68 19.54
N ILE A 61 -1.60 -8.17 18.79
CA ILE A 61 -0.31 -7.49 18.58
C ILE A 61 -0.27 -6.93 17.16
N ASP A 62 -0.31 -5.60 17.06
CA ASP A 62 -0.14 -4.87 15.81
C ASP A 62 0.59 -3.56 16.11
N PHE A 63 1.93 -3.63 16.11
CA PHE A 63 2.82 -2.56 16.56
C PHE A 63 2.65 -1.25 15.78
N ALA A 64 2.66 -1.31 14.45
CA ALA A 64 2.58 -0.12 13.59
C ALA A 64 1.58 -0.24 12.42
N GLY A 65 0.78 -1.31 12.32
CA GLY A 65 -0.32 -1.39 11.34
C GLY A 65 -0.19 -2.47 10.28
N GLY A 66 0.33 -3.64 10.63
CA GLY A 66 0.23 -4.83 9.78
C GLY A 66 -1.22 -5.16 9.42
N PHE A 67 -2.14 -5.03 10.39
CA PHE A 67 -3.55 -5.27 10.16
C PHE A 67 -4.29 -3.99 9.78
N VAL A 68 -4.15 -2.93 10.57
CA VAL A 68 -4.94 -1.68 10.39
C VAL A 68 -4.63 -0.98 9.06
N ILE A 69 -3.39 -1.05 8.58
CA ILE A 69 -2.95 -0.37 7.36
C ILE A 69 -2.81 -1.38 6.22
N HIS A 70 -1.88 -2.32 6.33
CA HIS A 70 -1.47 -3.12 5.16
C HIS A 70 -2.48 -4.19 4.79
N LEU A 71 -2.90 -5.04 5.73
CA LEU A 71 -3.94 -6.03 5.46
C LEU A 71 -5.25 -5.34 5.05
N SER A 72 -5.63 -4.28 5.76
CA SER A 72 -6.84 -3.50 5.47
C SER A 72 -6.84 -2.93 4.05
N ALA A 73 -5.80 -2.18 3.69
CA ALA A 73 -5.66 -1.61 2.35
C ALA A 73 -5.55 -2.68 1.27
N GLY A 74 -4.83 -3.78 1.52
CA GLY A 74 -4.66 -4.84 0.54
C GLY A 74 -5.94 -5.60 0.23
N VAL A 75 -6.74 -5.91 1.24
CA VAL A 75 -8.04 -6.55 1.05
C VAL A 75 -9.05 -5.58 0.44
N ALA A 76 -9.07 -4.32 0.91
CA ALA A 76 -9.95 -3.29 0.34
C ALA A 76 -9.60 -2.99 -1.12
N GLY A 77 -8.33 -2.83 -1.45
CA GLY A 77 -7.85 -2.61 -2.82
C GLY A 77 -8.24 -3.75 -3.76
N PHE A 78 -8.02 -5.00 -3.36
CA PHE A 78 -8.43 -6.17 -4.14
C PHE A 78 -9.96 -6.25 -4.30
N THR A 79 -10.71 -5.97 -3.23
CA THR A 79 -12.18 -5.96 -3.26
C THR A 79 -12.70 -4.85 -4.18
N ALA A 80 -12.20 -3.62 -4.04
CA ALA A 80 -12.59 -2.51 -4.89
C ALA A 80 -12.21 -2.75 -6.35
N ALA A 81 -11.04 -3.33 -6.62
CA ALA A 81 -10.62 -3.69 -7.98
C ALA A 81 -11.56 -4.72 -8.62
N PHE A 82 -12.10 -5.67 -7.85
CA PHE A 82 -13.14 -6.59 -8.32
C PHE A 82 -14.42 -5.86 -8.72
N TRP A 83 -14.89 -4.91 -7.92
CA TRP A 83 -16.10 -4.12 -8.21
C TRP A 83 -15.94 -3.15 -9.38
N VAL A 84 -14.79 -2.48 -9.47
CA VAL A 84 -14.47 -1.54 -10.55
C VAL A 84 -14.28 -2.28 -11.87
N GLY A 85 -13.72 -3.49 -11.82
CA GLY A 85 -13.37 -4.25 -13.01
C GLY A 85 -12.01 -3.88 -13.60
N PRO A 86 -11.62 -4.56 -14.69
CA PRO A 86 -10.27 -4.50 -15.22
C PRO A 86 -9.97 -3.21 -16.01
N ARG A 87 -8.69 -2.87 -16.13
CA ARG A 87 -8.19 -1.92 -17.14
C ARG A 87 -8.44 -2.44 -18.55
N ALA A 88 -8.23 -1.58 -19.55
CA ALA A 88 -8.28 -1.98 -20.95
C ALA A 88 -7.35 -3.16 -21.22
N GLU A 89 -7.74 -4.05 -22.14
CA GLU A 89 -7.00 -5.27 -22.39
C GLU A 89 -5.57 -4.99 -22.90
N LYS A 90 -5.41 -3.92 -23.69
CA LYS A 90 -4.10 -3.45 -24.18
C LYS A 90 -3.13 -3.16 -23.03
N ASP A 91 -3.60 -2.49 -21.97
CA ASP A 91 -2.79 -2.10 -20.82
C ASP A 91 -2.50 -3.30 -19.91
N ARG A 92 -3.36 -4.31 -19.91
CA ARG A 92 -3.15 -5.55 -19.14
C ARG A 92 -2.15 -6.48 -19.82
N ARG A 93 -2.15 -6.56 -21.15
CA ARG A 93 -1.21 -7.40 -21.90
C ARG A 93 0.18 -6.77 -21.95
N ASN A 94 0.28 -5.44 -22.01
CA ASN A 94 1.55 -4.73 -22.09
C ASN A 94 1.57 -3.54 -21.11
N CYS A 95 2.14 -3.77 -19.92
CA CYS A 95 2.22 -2.77 -18.85
C CYS A 95 3.69 -2.49 -18.46
N PRO A 96 4.54 -1.96 -19.34
CA PRO A 96 5.88 -1.58 -18.95
C PRO A 96 5.81 -0.44 -17.92
N PRO A 97 6.74 -0.37 -16.95
CA PRO A 97 6.84 0.79 -16.07
C PRO A 97 7.08 2.07 -16.89
N ASN A 98 6.28 3.11 -16.65
CA ASN A 98 6.44 4.38 -17.36
C ASN A 98 7.79 5.06 -17.04
N ASN A 99 8.26 4.97 -15.79
CA ASN A 99 9.51 5.57 -15.34
C ASN A 99 10.12 4.79 -14.16
N VAL A 100 11.13 3.97 -14.44
CA VAL A 100 11.83 3.15 -13.43
C VAL A 100 12.61 4.01 -12.43
N ILE A 101 13.14 5.16 -12.85
CA ILE A 101 13.91 6.06 -11.98
C ILE A 101 12.99 6.70 -10.93
N LEU A 102 11.82 7.18 -11.35
CA LEU A 102 10.83 7.76 -10.43
C LEU A 102 10.30 6.70 -9.44
N MET A 103 10.09 5.48 -9.92
CA MET A 103 9.72 4.35 -9.06
C MET A 103 10.81 4.06 -8.00
N LEU A 104 12.09 4.09 -8.36
CA LEU A 104 13.20 3.94 -7.42
C LEU A 104 13.29 5.11 -6.42
N ALA A 105 13.03 6.34 -6.86
CA ALA A 105 12.96 7.49 -5.97
C ALA A 105 11.83 7.33 -4.93
N GLY A 106 10.64 6.89 -5.38
CA GLY A 106 9.52 6.55 -4.50
C GLY A 106 9.86 5.43 -3.52
N ALA A 107 10.57 4.38 -3.99
CA ALA A 107 11.02 3.29 -3.13
C ALA A 107 11.98 3.78 -2.03
N GLY A 108 12.93 4.66 -2.36
CA GLY A 108 13.83 5.28 -1.40
C GLY A 108 13.10 6.13 -0.36
N LEU A 109 12.13 6.94 -0.79
CA LEU A 109 11.29 7.74 0.12
C LEU A 109 10.46 6.85 1.06
N LEU A 110 9.87 5.77 0.55
CA LEU A 110 9.12 4.81 1.36
C LEU A 110 9.99 4.16 2.43
N TRP A 111 11.18 3.66 2.06
CA TRP A 111 12.07 3.02 3.03
C TRP A 111 12.55 4.02 4.09
N MET A 112 12.97 5.21 3.67
CA MET A 112 13.36 6.28 4.60
C MET A 112 12.21 6.63 5.55
N GLY A 113 11.02 6.89 5.01
CA GLY A 113 9.81 7.23 5.76
C GLY A 113 9.38 6.11 6.71
N TRP A 114 9.64 4.85 6.38
CA TRP A 114 9.29 3.71 7.24
C TRP A 114 10.06 3.68 8.56
N SER A 115 11.23 4.33 8.62
CA SER A 115 11.93 4.54 9.90
C SER A 115 11.09 5.41 10.84
N GLY A 116 10.40 6.42 10.33
CA GLY A 116 9.45 7.22 11.10
C GLY A 116 8.13 6.48 11.36
N PHE A 117 7.67 5.67 10.40
CA PHE A 117 6.46 4.86 10.52
C PHE A 117 6.56 3.86 11.68
N ASN A 118 7.57 2.99 11.67
CA ASN A 118 7.77 2.00 12.73
C ASN A 118 8.44 2.61 13.96
N GLY A 119 9.48 3.42 13.79
CA GLY A 119 10.21 4.03 14.91
C GLY A 119 9.38 5.04 15.70
N GLY A 120 8.40 5.69 15.07
CA GLY A 120 7.51 6.64 15.72
C GLY A 120 6.27 6.03 16.38
N ALA A 121 5.96 4.75 16.13
CA ALA A 121 4.78 4.07 16.66
C ALA A 121 4.69 4.07 18.21
N PRO A 122 5.80 4.05 18.98
CA PRO A 122 5.74 4.24 20.43
C PRO A 122 5.34 5.66 20.90
N PHE A 123 5.27 6.64 20.01
CA PHE A 123 5.02 8.07 20.30
C PHE A 123 6.05 8.75 21.22
N VAL A 124 7.19 8.10 21.45
CA VAL A 124 8.27 8.58 22.31
C VAL A 124 9.61 8.08 21.78
N ALA A 125 10.69 8.83 22.04
CA ALA A 125 12.05 8.35 21.80
C ALA A 125 12.43 7.34 22.90
N SER A 126 12.61 6.08 22.52
CA SER A 126 12.88 4.99 23.47
C SER A 126 13.74 3.88 22.85
N THR A 127 14.19 2.93 23.68
CA THR A 127 14.86 1.72 23.20
C THR A 127 13.99 0.90 22.24
N ILE A 128 12.67 0.89 22.43
CA ILE A 128 11.73 0.23 21.52
C ILE A 128 11.70 0.92 20.15
N SER A 129 11.79 2.25 20.12
CA SER A 129 11.87 3.03 18.88
C SER A 129 13.14 2.70 18.09
N GLY A 130 14.29 2.64 18.77
CA GLY A 130 15.56 2.23 18.16
C GLY A 130 15.54 0.79 17.64
N LEU A 131 14.98 -0.13 18.42
CA LEU A 131 14.81 -1.53 18.00
C LEU A 131 13.88 -1.65 16.79
N ALA A 132 12.76 -0.91 16.77
CA ALA A 132 11.82 -0.91 15.67
C ALA A 132 12.47 -0.43 14.36
N ILE A 133 13.29 0.63 14.42
CA ILE A 133 14.06 1.09 13.26
C ILE A 133 15.04 0.01 12.80
N LEU A 134 15.83 -0.57 13.71
CA LEU A 134 16.79 -1.61 13.36
C LEU A 134 16.11 -2.82 12.69
N ASN A 135 15.05 -3.34 13.30
CA ASN A 135 14.30 -4.47 12.77
C ASN A 135 13.67 -4.15 11.40
N THR A 136 13.23 -2.90 11.19
CA THR A 136 12.69 -2.44 9.90
C THR A 136 13.73 -2.58 8.79
N HIS A 137 14.96 -2.15 9.03
CA HIS A 137 16.05 -2.23 8.05
C HIS A 137 16.51 -3.68 7.83
N VAL A 138 16.68 -4.45 8.91
CA VAL A 138 17.17 -5.83 8.82
C VAL A 138 16.19 -6.75 8.10
N CYS A 139 14.89 -6.66 8.43
CA CYS A 139 13.85 -7.44 7.75
C CYS A 139 13.78 -7.08 6.26
N THR A 140 13.78 -5.78 5.95
CA THR A 140 13.72 -5.29 4.56
C THR A 140 14.92 -5.72 3.74
N ALA A 141 16.14 -5.57 4.25
CA ALA A 141 17.34 -5.99 3.55
C ALA A 141 17.33 -7.50 3.27
N THR A 142 16.90 -8.31 4.24
CA THR A 142 16.80 -9.77 4.08
C THR A 142 15.72 -10.16 3.06
N SER A 143 14.61 -9.44 3.03
CA SER A 143 13.52 -9.63 2.08
C SER A 143 13.95 -9.31 0.65
N ILE A 144 14.68 -8.21 0.44
CA ILE A 144 15.27 -7.86 -0.88
C ILE A 144 16.22 -8.95 -1.35
N LEU A 145 17.16 -9.37 -0.50
CA LEU A 145 18.14 -10.41 -0.85
C LEU A 145 17.46 -11.73 -1.22
N THR A 146 16.44 -12.11 -0.45
CA THR A 146 15.66 -13.33 -0.72
C THR A 146 14.92 -13.22 -2.05
N TRP A 147 14.27 -12.09 -2.32
CA TRP A 147 13.54 -11.87 -3.57
C TRP A 147 14.48 -11.92 -4.78
N LEU A 148 15.61 -11.20 -4.72
CA LEU A 148 16.58 -11.16 -5.81
C LEU A 148 17.26 -12.51 -6.05
N LEU A 149 17.48 -13.28 -4.98
CA LEU A 149 17.95 -14.65 -5.09
C LEU A 149 16.94 -15.51 -5.83
N LEU A 150 15.65 -15.43 -5.47
CA LEU A 150 14.59 -16.18 -6.16
C LEU A 150 14.44 -15.75 -7.63
N ASP A 151 14.48 -14.45 -7.93
CA ASP A 151 14.48 -13.96 -9.31
C ASP A 151 15.67 -14.52 -10.11
N SER A 152 16.86 -14.52 -9.51
CA SER A 152 18.06 -15.04 -10.17
C SER A 152 17.99 -16.55 -10.39
N LEU A 153 17.45 -17.31 -9.43
CA LEU A 153 17.32 -18.77 -9.51
C LEU A 153 16.27 -19.21 -10.53
N PHE A 154 15.12 -18.54 -10.59
CA PHE A 154 13.99 -18.96 -11.43
C PHE A 154 13.91 -18.24 -12.78
N PHE A 155 14.44 -17.02 -12.88
CA PHE A 155 14.39 -16.19 -14.10
C PHE A 155 15.79 -15.82 -14.65
N GLY A 156 16.86 -16.29 -14.01
CA GLY A 156 18.25 -16.17 -14.48
C GLY A 156 18.90 -14.79 -14.27
N LYS A 157 18.15 -13.79 -13.80
CA LYS A 157 18.66 -12.43 -13.54
C LYS A 157 17.88 -11.71 -12.44
N PRO A 158 18.53 -10.85 -11.64
CA PRO A 158 17.84 -10.01 -10.68
C PRO A 158 16.99 -8.95 -11.39
N SER A 159 15.84 -8.60 -10.80
CA SER A 159 14.92 -7.58 -11.31
C SER A 159 14.90 -6.34 -10.40
N VAL A 160 14.95 -5.15 -10.97
CA VAL A 160 14.76 -3.89 -10.22
C VAL A 160 13.34 -3.82 -9.65
N LEU A 161 12.34 -4.23 -10.43
CA LEU A 161 10.96 -4.36 -9.94
C LEU A 161 10.90 -5.37 -8.80
N GLY A 162 11.60 -6.50 -8.95
CA GLY A 162 11.71 -7.50 -7.90
C GLY A 162 12.33 -6.96 -6.61
N ALA A 163 13.42 -6.18 -6.71
CA ALA A 163 14.04 -5.53 -5.56
C ALA A 163 13.06 -4.62 -4.81
N ILE A 164 12.26 -3.83 -5.54
CA ILE A 164 11.25 -2.93 -4.95
C ILE A 164 10.14 -3.73 -4.28
N GLN A 165 9.67 -4.82 -4.89
CA GLN A 165 8.66 -5.69 -4.27
C GLN A 165 9.21 -6.40 -3.03
N GLY A 166 10.46 -6.88 -3.07
CA GLY A 166 11.17 -7.43 -1.92
C GLY A 166 11.32 -6.41 -0.78
N MET A 167 11.60 -5.15 -1.12
CA MET A 167 11.66 -4.05 -0.17
C MET A 167 10.30 -3.82 0.49
N ILE A 168 9.24 -3.61 -0.29
CA ILE A 168 7.89 -3.33 0.24
C ILE A 168 7.41 -4.48 1.14
N THR A 169 7.57 -5.73 0.69
CA THR A 169 7.10 -6.90 1.44
C THR A 169 7.84 -7.09 2.77
N GLY A 170 9.14 -6.78 2.82
CA GLY A 170 9.92 -6.77 4.06
C GLY A 170 9.47 -5.69 5.04
N LEU A 171 9.26 -4.47 4.53
CA LEU A 171 8.75 -3.33 5.30
C LEU A 171 7.35 -3.60 5.86
N VAL A 172 6.46 -4.17 5.04
CA VAL A 172 5.10 -4.53 5.45
C VAL A 172 5.10 -5.65 6.48
N CYS A 173 5.86 -6.74 6.24
CA CYS A 173 5.87 -7.91 7.12
C CYS A 173 6.35 -7.57 8.54
N ILE A 174 7.35 -6.70 8.69
CA ILE A 174 7.88 -6.33 10.00
C ILE A 174 7.02 -5.31 10.75
N THR A 175 6.15 -4.58 10.07
CA THR A 175 5.32 -3.51 10.65
C THR A 175 4.55 -3.91 11.92
N PRO A 176 3.83 -5.05 11.99
CA PRO A 176 3.15 -5.47 13.23
C PRO A 176 4.10 -5.94 14.34
N ALA A 177 5.38 -6.21 14.02
CA ALA A 177 6.38 -6.83 14.89
C ALA A 177 7.52 -5.90 15.32
N ALA A 178 7.72 -4.75 14.66
CA ALA A 178 9.00 -4.06 14.60
C ALA A 178 9.63 -3.79 15.98
N GLY A 179 8.86 -3.30 16.95
CA GLY A 179 9.36 -3.05 18.31
C GLY A 179 9.15 -4.19 19.31
N VAL A 180 8.58 -5.33 18.89
CA VAL A 180 8.16 -6.42 19.79
C VAL A 180 8.83 -7.77 19.52
N VAL A 181 9.69 -7.86 18.51
CA VAL A 181 10.50 -9.06 18.19
C VAL A 181 11.99 -8.79 18.33
N GLN A 182 12.77 -9.86 18.50
CA GLN A 182 14.23 -9.79 18.46
C GLN A 182 14.74 -9.69 17.01
N CYS A 183 15.93 -9.13 16.82
CA CYS A 183 16.54 -8.91 15.50
C CYS A 183 16.74 -10.23 14.70
N TRP A 184 17.08 -11.33 15.37
CA TRP A 184 17.17 -12.65 14.71
C TRP A 184 15.84 -13.09 14.08
N ALA A 185 14.71 -12.75 14.72
CA ALA A 185 13.39 -13.06 14.19
C ALA A 185 13.05 -12.15 13.01
N ALA A 186 13.48 -10.88 13.02
CA ALA A 186 13.33 -9.96 11.90
C ALA A 186 14.03 -10.47 10.62
N ILE A 187 15.20 -11.12 10.75
CA ILE A 187 15.87 -11.80 9.63
C ILE A 187 14.97 -12.90 9.06
N ILE A 188 14.44 -13.79 9.90
CA ILE A 188 13.56 -14.89 9.47
C ILE A 188 12.29 -14.33 8.83
N MET A 189 11.66 -13.32 9.43
CA MET A 189 10.50 -12.63 8.86
C MET A 189 10.81 -12.06 7.47
N GLY A 190 12.01 -11.51 7.26
CA GLY A 190 12.48 -11.03 5.97
C GLY A 190 12.64 -12.13 4.93
N ILE A 191 13.17 -13.29 5.30
CA ILE A 191 13.25 -14.46 4.39
C ILE A 191 11.84 -14.90 3.98
N ILE A 192 10.92 -14.98 4.94
CA ILE A 192 9.55 -15.42 4.66
C ILE A 192 8.80 -14.36 3.82
N SER A 193 8.99 -13.07 4.09
CA SER A 193 8.36 -11.99 3.31
C SER A 193 8.93 -11.83 1.90
N GLY A 194 10.20 -12.16 1.69
CA GLY A 194 10.81 -12.17 0.37
C GLY A 194 10.41 -13.39 -0.47
N SER A 195 9.93 -14.47 0.16
CA SER A 195 9.61 -15.74 -0.51
C SER A 195 8.12 -16.00 -0.70
N VAL A 196 7.28 -15.74 0.31
CA VAL A 196 5.84 -16.04 0.25
C VAL A 196 5.11 -15.10 -0.72
N PRO A 197 5.17 -13.76 -0.56
CA PRO A 197 4.69 -12.81 -1.58
C PRO A 197 5.27 -13.03 -2.98
N TRP A 198 6.56 -13.38 -3.10
CA TRP A 198 7.17 -13.73 -4.38
C TRP A 198 6.44 -14.92 -5.02
N TYR A 199 6.22 -15.99 -4.25
CA TYR A 199 5.49 -17.17 -4.71
C TYR A 199 4.04 -16.85 -5.08
N THR A 200 3.35 -16.03 -4.27
CA THR A 200 1.96 -15.69 -4.56
C THR A 200 1.82 -14.87 -5.84
N ILE A 201 2.74 -13.95 -6.11
CA ILE A 201 2.76 -13.14 -7.34
C ILE A 201 3.17 -13.99 -8.54
N MET A 202 4.32 -14.66 -8.46
CA MET A 202 4.94 -15.30 -9.63
C MET A 202 4.29 -16.63 -9.99
N VAL A 203 3.77 -17.36 -9.01
CA VAL A 203 3.23 -18.72 -9.21
C VAL A 203 1.73 -18.78 -8.99
N LEU A 204 1.25 -18.33 -7.82
CA LEU A 204 -0.14 -18.56 -7.43
C LEU A 204 -1.13 -17.70 -8.20
N HIS A 205 -0.78 -16.45 -8.50
CA HIS A 205 -1.60 -15.51 -9.27
C HIS A 205 -2.03 -16.11 -10.61
N ASN A 206 -1.12 -16.81 -11.29
CA ASN A 206 -1.40 -17.48 -12.57
C ASN A 206 -2.09 -18.84 -12.44
N LYS A 207 -2.35 -19.35 -11.24
CA LYS A 207 -3.01 -20.65 -11.01
C LYS A 207 -4.40 -20.51 -10.40
N VAL A 208 -4.63 -19.49 -9.59
CA VAL A 208 -5.91 -19.28 -8.90
C VAL A 208 -6.84 -18.41 -9.75
N LYS A 209 -8.00 -18.95 -10.11
CA LYS A 209 -9.01 -18.24 -10.93
C LYS A 209 -9.40 -16.90 -10.33
N LEU A 210 -9.65 -16.84 -9.02
CA LEU A 210 -10.03 -15.60 -8.34
C LEU A 210 -8.97 -14.50 -8.47
N LEU A 211 -7.67 -14.86 -8.37
CA LEU A 211 -6.58 -13.89 -8.48
C LEU A 211 -6.46 -13.35 -9.91
N LYS A 212 -6.72 -14.17 -10.94
CA LYS A 212 -6.72 -13.73 -12.34
C LYS A 212 -7.90 -12.83 -12.72
N LEU A 213 -9.02 -12.98 -12.02
CA LEU A 213 -10.23 -12.20 -12.29
C LEU A 213 -10.05 -10.74 -11.89
N VAL A 214 -9.20 -10.46 -10.90
CA VAL A 214 -9.01 -9.12 -10.36
C VAL A 214 -7.73 -8.51 -10.92
N ASP A 215 -7.89 -7.38 -11.61
CA ASP A 215 -6.77 -6.57 -12.11
C ASP A 215 -6.29 -5.60 -11.02
N ASP A 216 -5.23 -5.99 -10.33
CA ASP A 216 -4.55 -5.21 -9.28
C ASP A 216 -3.18 -4.70 -9.82
N PRO A 217 -3.12 -3.47 -10.36
CA PRO A 217 -2.05 -3.02 -11.27
C PRO A 217 -0.63 -3.13 -10.70
N ILE A 218 -0.48 -2.88 -9.40
CA ILE A 218 0.82 -2.88 -8.72
C ILE A 218 0.92 -3.97 -7.63
N ALA A 219 0.03 -4.97 -7.70
CA ALA A 219 0.03 -6.15 -6.84
C ALA A 219 -0.10 -5.88 -5.32
N ILE A 220 -0.86 -4.84 -4.94
CA ILE A 220 -1.12 -4.46 -3.54
C ILE A 220 -1.68 -5.64 -2.71
N PHE A 221 -2.49 -6.52 -3.31
CA PHE A 221 -2.99 -7.71 -2.62
C PHE A 221 -1.83 -8.57 -2.07
N HIS A 222 -0.80 -8.79 -2.87
CA HIS A 222 0.33 -9.64 -2.46
C HIS A 222 1.31 -8.89 -1.57
N THR A 223 1.60 -7.63 -1.90
CA THR A 223 2.62 -6.84 -1.21
C THR A 223 2.13 -6.28 0.13
N HIS A 224 0.81 -6.10 0.29
CA HIS A 224 0.20 -5.60 1.51
C HIS A 224 -0.75 -6.59 2.20
N ALA A 225 -1.68 -7.24 1.49
CA ALA A 225 -2.61 -8.16 2.15
C ALA A 225 -1.90 -9.44 2.62
N ILE A 226 -1.19 -10.11 1.72
CA ILE A 226 -0.45 -11.34 2.06
C ILE A 226 0.71 -11.03 3.01
N ALA A 227 1.55 -10.05 2.69
CA ALA A 227 2.68 -9.71 3.55
C ALA A 227 2.26 -9.16 4.92
N GLY A 228 1.18 -8.36 4.99
CA GLY A 228 0.66 -7.81 6.26
C GLY A 228 0.01 -8.88 7.13
N GLY A 229 -0.77 -9.78 6.52
CA GLY A 229 -1.32 -10.95 7.20
C GLY A 229 -0.21 -11.89 7.73
N LEU A 230 0.79 -12.17 6.89
CA LEU A 230 1.97 -12.93 7.27
C LEU A 230 2.71 -12.27 8.44
N GLY A 231 2.96 -10.97 8.38
CA GLY A 231 3.58 -10.21 9.45
C GLY A 231 2.83 -10.36 10.77
N GLY A 232 1.50 -10.24 10.75
CA GLY A 232 0.66 -10.41 11.94
C GLY A 232 0.72 -11.82 12.54
N ILE A 233 0.71 -12.85 11.69
CA ILE A 233 0.87 -14.26 12.12
C ILE A 233 2.24 -14.47 12.75
N LEU A 234 3.31 -14.04 12.07
CA LEU A 234 4.69 -14.18 12.55
C LEU A 234 4.93 -13.36 13.82
N THR A 235 4.24 -12.24 13.99
CA THR A 235 4.24 -11.49 15.26
C THR A 235 3.69 -12.34 16.40
N GLY A 236 2.56 -13.03 16.20
CA GLY A 236 2.02 -13.97 17.19
C GLY A 236 2.95 -15.13 17.51
N PHE A 237 3.85 -15.46 16.60
CA PHE A 237 4.84 -16.51 16.79
C PHE A 237 6.09 -16.01 17.55
N PHE A 238 6.61 -14.84 17.19
CA PHE A 238 7.92 -14.32 17.65
C PHE A 238 7.85 -13.20 18.71
N ALA A 239 6.67 -12.71 19.08
CA ALA A 239 6.54 -11.61 20.03
C ALA A 239 7.17 -11.93 21.41
N VAL A 240 8.01 -11.01 21.89
CA VAL A 240 8.73 -11.13 23.16
C VAL A 240 7.93 -10.42 24.26
N PRO A 241 7.50 -11.12 25.33
CA PRO A 241 6.67 -10.52 26.38
C PRO A 241 7.27 -9.25 27.00
N LYS A 242 8.58 -9.24 27.23
CA LYS A 242 9.29 -8.08 27.79
C LYS A 242 9.23 -6.87 26.85
N LEU A 243 9.35 -7.08 25.54
CA LEU A 243 9.25 -5.99 24.56
C LEU A 243 7.80 -5.51 24.43
N CYS A 244 6.84 -6.43 24.41
CA CYS A 244 5.41 -6.08 24.42
C CYS A 244 5.03 -5.26 25.65
N ARG A 245 5.56 -5.59 26.84
CA ARG A 245 5.36 -4.80 28.06
C ARG A 245 5.88 -3.36 27.91
N LEU A 246 7.07 -3.19 27.34
CA LEU A 246 7.68 -1.88 27.13
C LEU A 246 6.91 -1.03 26.12
N PHE A 247 6.28 -1.67 25.13
CA PHE A 247 5.47 -0.99 24.12
C PHE A 247 4.05 -0.65 24.63
N TYR A 248 3.29 -1.66 25.07
CA TYR A 248 1.88 -1.48 25.42
C TYR A 248 1.66 -0.77 26.76
N MET A 249 2.61 -0.87 27.69
CA MET A 249 2.54 -0.23 29.02
C MET A 249 1.23 -0.49 29.78
N VAL A 250 0.61 -1.66 29.59
CA VAL A 250 -0.60 -2.09 30.30
C VAL A 250 -0.28 -2.99 31.49
N THR A 251 -1.18 -3.02 32.49
CA THR A 251 -1.01 -3.84 33.69
C THR A 251 -1.08 -5.35 33.40
N ASP A 252 -1.90 -5.75 32.43
CA ASP A 252 -2.11 -7.14 32.00
C ASP A 252 -1.19 -7.57 30.85
N TRP A 253 0.02 -6.99 30.76
CA TRP A 253 0.97 -7.19 29.66
C TRP A 253 1.37 -8.65 29.42
N GLU A 254 1.22 -9.53 30.41
CA GLU A 254 1.53 -10.96 30.27
C GLU A 254 0.67 -11.68 29.23
N LYS A 255 -0.45 -11.08 28.82
CA LYS A 255 -1.28 -11.63 27.74
C LYS A 255 -0.56 -11.65 26.39
N TYR A 256 0.44 -10.78 26.20
CA TYR A 256 1.24 -10.71 24.99
C TYR A 256 2.41 -11.70 25.08
N LEU A 257 2.20 -12.90 24.55
CA LEU A 257 3.20 -13.97 24.58
C LEU A 257 3.25 -14.69 23.24
N GLY A 258 4.34 -14.46 22.49
CA GLY A 258 4.57 -15.19 21.24
C GLY A 258 4.73 -16.70 21.48
N LEU A 259 4.30 -17.52 20.52
CA LEU A 259 4.30 -18.98 20.65
C LEU A 259 5.69 -19.54 20.96
N VAL A 260 6.77 -19.02 20.36
CA VAL A 260 8.15 -19.46 20.63
C VAL A 260 8.48 -19.35 22.12
N TYR A 261 8.16 -18.22 22.74
CA TYR A 261 8.43 -17.99 24.16
C TYR A 261 7.45 -18.74 25.06
N GLY A 262 6.22 -18.97 24.59
CA GLY A 262 5.27 -19.85 25.27
C GLY A 262 5.78 -21.28 25.39
N LEU A 263 6.35 -21.83 24.32
CA LEU A 263 6.97 -23.16 24.30
C LEU A 263 8.19 -23.23 25.22
N GLN A 264 9.05 -22.20 25.21
CA GLN A 264 10.27 -22.16 26.03
C GLN A 264 9.99 -22.06 27.53
N ASN A 265 8.98 -21.27 27.92
CA ASN A 265 8.71 -20.94 29.32
C ASN A 265 7.60 -21.82 29.95
N GLY A 266 7.20 -22.91 29.30
CA GLY A 266 6.13 -23.80 29.78
C GLY A 266 4.72 -23.19 29.74
N ARG A 267 4.53 -22.06 29.05
CA ARG A 267 3.25 -21.34 28.88
C ARG A 267 2.65 -21.57 27.48
N THR A 268 2.80 -22.78 26.95
CA THR A 268 2.34 -23.18 25.60
C THR A 268 0.88 -22.83 25.30
N PRO A 269 -0.10 -23.05 26.21
CA PRO A 269 -1.49 -22.67 25.95
C PRO A 269 -1.68 -21.17 25.71
N ALA A 270 -0.91 -20.32 26.41
CA ALA A 270 -0.94 -18.87 26.21
C ALA A 270 -0.31 -18.46 24.87
N GLY A 271 0.75 -19.14 24.42
CA GLY A 271 1.32 -18.95 23.09
C GLY A 271 0.33 -19.30 21.97
N PHE A 272 -0.38 -20.43 22.08
CA PHE A 272 -1.44 -20.77 21.11
C PHE A 272 -2.63 -19.82 21.17
N LYS A 273 -2.98 -19.31 22.37
CA LYS A 273 -3.99 -18.26 22.51
C LYS A 273 -3.57 -17.01 21.73
N GLN A 274 -2.31 -16.59 21.81
CA GLN A 274 -1.83 -15.44 21.04
C GLN A 274 -1.94 -15.68 19.53
N MET A 275 -1.57 -16.86 19.03
CA MET A 275 -1.75 -17.22 17.62
C MET A 275 -3.23 -17.15 17.20
N GLY A 276 -4.13 -17.68 18.03
CA GLY A 276 -5.57 -17.61 17.80
C GLY A 276 -6.09 -16.17 17.72
N ILE A 277 -5.61 -15.28 18.59
CA ILE A 277 -5.97 -13.84 18.56
C ILE A 277 -5.48 -13.18 17.25
N GLN A 278 -4.25 -13.44 16.81
CA GLN A 278 -3.73 -12.86 15.56
C GLN A 278 -4.55 -13.34 14.34
N ILE A 279 -4.91 -14.63 14.29
CA ILE A 279 -5.75 -15.19 13.23
C ILE A 279 -7.16 -14.58 13.27
N ALA A 280 -7.76 -14.46 14.45
CA ALA A 280 -9.08 -13.85 14.62
C ALA A 280 -9.08 -12.37 14.20
N ALA A 281 -8.05 -11.60 14.57
CA ALA A 281 -7.88 -10.22 14.15
C ALA A 281 -7.71 -10.09 12.62
N MET A 282 -6.87 -10.95 12.03
CA MET A 282 -6.69 -11.02 10.58
C MET A 282 -8.03 -11.32 9.88
N GLY A 283 -8.78 -12.32 10.35
CA GLY A 283 -10.10 -12.67 9.84
C GLY A 283 -11.10 -11.53 9.96
N PHE A 284 -11.11 -10.83 11.10
CA PHE A 284 -11.95 -9.64 11.29
C PHE A 284 -11.62 -8.54 10.27
N VAL A 285 -10.35 -8.19 10.08
CA VAL A 285 -9.95 -7.15 9.13
C VAL A 285 -10.27 -7.56 7.69
N ILE A 286 -10.08 -8.83 7.32
CA ILE A 286 -10.47 -9.34 6.01
C ILE A 286 -11.99 -9.20 5.79
N VAL A 287 -12.80 -9.70 6.73
CA VAL A 287 -14.27 -9.66 6.61
C VAL A 287 -14.77 -8.22 6.58
N LEU A 288 -14.27 -7.37 7.49
CA LEU A 288 -14.62 -5.95 7.52
C LEU A 288 -14.36 -5.29 6.16
N ASN A 289 -13.18 -5.51 5.58
CA ASN A 289 -12.82 -4.87 4.32
C ASN A 289 -13.55 -5.46 3.11
N VAL A 290 -13.77 -6.77 3.05
CA VAL A 290 -14.57 -7.36 1.97
C VAL A 290 -16.01 -6.80 2.02
N VAL A 291 -16.64 -6.80 3.19
CA VAL A 291 -18.04 -6.40 3.36
C VAL A 291 -18.22 -4.89 3.17
N VAL A 292 -17.49 -4.08 3.94
CA VAL A 292 -17.65 -2.61 3.92
C VAL A 292 -17.24 -2.03 2.57
N THR A 293 -16.11 -2.47 2.00
CA THR A 293 -15.70 -1.99 0.67
C THR A 293 -16.73 -2.36 -0.39
N SER A 294 -17.30 -3.57 -0.33
CA SER A 294 -18.36 -3.98 -1.26
C SER A 294 -19.62 -3.12 -1.14
N ILE A 295 -20.06 -2.84 0.08
CA ILE A 295 -21.22 -1.96 0.33
C ILE A 295 -20.95 -0.55 -0.20
N ILE A 296 -19.75 -0.01 0.03
CA ILE A 296 -19.35 1.31 -0.45
C ILE A 296 -19.32 1.35 -1.98
N CYS A 297 -18.67 0.37 -2.62
CA CYS A 297 -18.62 0.28 -4.08
C CYS A 297 -20.03 0.15 -4.68
N TRP A 298 -20.86 -0.72 -4.12
CA TRP A 298 -22.26 -0.84 -4.53
C TRP A 298 -23.01 0.49 -4.42
N PHE A 299 -22.93 1.16 -3.27
CA PHE A 299 -23.61 2.43 -3.02
C PHE A 299 -23.14 3.53 -3.98
N ILE A 300 -21.82 3.70 -4.16
CA ILE A 300 -21.27 4.71 -5.08
C ILE A 300 -21.69 4.40 -6.52
N GLY A 301 -21.72 3.11 -6.90
CA GLY A 301 -22.15 2.63 -8.21
C GLY A 301 -23.61 2.99 -8.56
N LEU A 302 -24.45 3.32 -7.58
CA LEU A 302 -25.81 3.84 -7.80
C LEU A 302 -25.83 5.32 -8.21
N ILE A 303 -24.75 6.06 -7.90
CA ILE A 303 -24.66 7.52 -8.09
C ILE A 303 -23.78 7.84 -9.31
N VAL A 304 -22.62 7.20 -9.39
CA VAL A 304 -21.63 7.40 -10.46
C VAL A 304 -21.01 6.05 -10.87
N PRO A 305 -20.67 5.86 -12.15
CA PRO A 305 -19.91 4.68 -12.57
C PRO A 305 -18.61 4.57 -11.77
N LEU A 306 -18.30 3.36 -11.30
CA LEU A 306 -17.05 3.10 -10.57
C LEU A 306 -15.83 3.14 -11.49
N ARG A 307 -16.00 2.69 -12.73
CA ARG A 307 -14.97 2.63 -13.76
C ARG A 307 -15.19 3.72 -14.79
N MET A 308 -14.11 4.27 -15.30
CA MET A 308 -14.13 5.12 -16.50
C MET A 308 -14.60 4.33 -17.72
N SER A 309 -15.18 5.03 -18.69
CA SER A 309 -15.54 4.47 -19.99
C SER A 309 -14.29 4.05 -20.77
N ASP A 310 -14.44 3.14 -21.74
CA ASP A 310 -13.29 2.69 -22.53
C ASP A 310 -12.65 3.85 -23.34
N GLU A 311 -13.43 4.83 -23.77
CA GLU A 311 -12.94 6.05 -24.43
C GLU A 311 -12.07 6.91 -23.49
N GLU A 312 -12.54 7.16 -22.26
CA GLU A 312 -11.75 7.87 -21.24
C GLU A 312 -10.45 7.13 -20.90
N LEU A 313 -10.48 5.79 -20.88
CA LEU A 313 -9.28 4.97 -20.65
C LEU A 313 -8.27 5.08 -21.79
N GLU A 314 -8.73 5.25 -23.03
CA GLU A 314 -7.83 5.44 -24.16
C GLU A 314 -7.12 6.79 -24.13
N ASN A 315 -7.82 7.84 -23.68
CA ASN A 315 -7.29 9.20 -23.56
C ASN A 315 -6.43 9.41 -22.30
N GLY A 316 -6.68 8.65 -21.23
CA GLY A 316 -5.85 8.66 -20.02
C GLY A 316 -5.96 9.97 -19.22
N ASP A 317 -4.81 10.54 -18.84
CA ASP A 317 -4.74 11.70 -17.94
C ASP A 317 -5.46 12.93 -18.51
N ASP A 318 -5.43 13.16 -19.83
CA ASP A 318 -6.10 14.30 -20.48
C ASP A 318 -7.62 14.25 -20.27
N ALA A 319 -8.25 13.07 -20.36
CA ALA A 319 -9.69 12.94 -20.19
C ALA A 319 -10.17 13.27 -18.76
N VAL A 320 -9.32 13.04 -17.75
CA VAL A 320 -9.68 13.21 -16.33
C VAL A 320 -9.18 14.55 -15.78
N HIS A 321 -7.98 14.95 -16.17
CA HIS A 321 -7.23 16.05 -15.58
C HIS A 321 -6.97 17.19 -16.58
N GLY A 322 -7.10 16.95 -17.89
CA GLY A 322 -6.75 17.93 -18.93
C GLY A 322 -5.25 18.22 -18.99
N GLU A 323 -4.42 17.26 -18.56
CA GLU A 323 -2.98 17.40 -18.44
C GLU A 323 -2.28 16.19 -19.07
N GLU A 324 -1.09 16.42 -19.64
CA GLU A 324 -0.18 15.37 -20.09
C GLU A 324 1.00 15.24 -19.11
N ALA A 325 1.23 14.04 -18.58
CA ALA A 325 2.29 13.81 -17.60
C ALA A 325 3.72 14.07 -18.13
N PHE A 326 3.94 13.86 -19.44
CA PHE A 326 5.23 14.09 -20.11
C PHE A 326 5.03 14.87 -21.42
N ALA A 327 4.90 16.19 -21.33
CA ALA A 327 4.91 17.06 -22.51
C ALA A 327 6.34 17.22 -23.06
N LEU A 328 6.87 16.17 -23.69
CA LEU A 328 8.18 16.20 -24.35
C LEU A 328 8.04 16.92 -25.70
N TRP A 329 8.04 18.26 -25.64
CA TRP A 329 8.03 19.22 -26.76
C TRP A 329 6.87 19.10 -27.77
N HIS A 330 5.97 20.08 -27.71
CA HIS A 330 5.27 20.58 -28.90
C HIS A 330 6.29 21.25 -29.84
N GLU A 331 6.81 20.52 -30.82
CA GLU A 331 7.30 21.16 -32.04
C GLU A 331 6.09 21.68 -32.83
N GLY A 332 5.91 23.01 -32.82
CA GLY A 332 5.43 23.71 -34.01
C GLY A 332 3.94 23.68 -34.35
N GLU A 333 3.02 23.25 -33.50
CA GLU A 333 1.60 23.56 -33.73
C GLU A 333 1.26 24.93 -33.14
N ARG A 334 1.22 25.92 -34.04
CA ARG A 334 0.57 27.21 -33.82
C ARG A 334 -0.72 27.01 -33.04
N LEU A 335 -0.89 27.81 -32.00
CA LEU A 335 -2.18 28.12 -31.37
C LEU A 335 -3.22 28.49 -32.44
N VAL A 336 -3.87 27.49 -33.03
CA VAL A 336 -5.00 27.64 -33.92
C VAL A 336 -6.16 26.94 -33.22
N GLY A 337 -7.04 27.74 -32.61
CA GLY A 337 -8.39 27.25 -32.31
C GLY A 337 -8.93 27.38 -30.89
N ARG A 338 -8.40 28.24 -30.02
CA ARG A 338 -9.19 28.74 -28.86
C ARG A 338 -9.46 30.24 -28.99
N ARG A 339 -10.31 30.61 -29.95
CA ARG A 339 -11.09 31.85 -29.84
C ARG A 339 -12.21 31.61 -28.82
N HIS A 340 -11.88 31.77 -27.53
CA HIS A 340 -12.87 32.19 -26.58
C HIS A 340 -13.16 33.67 -26.90
N ASN A 341 -14.28 33.94 -27.55
CA ASN A 341 -14.78 35.30 -27.76
C ASN A 341 -15.22 35.88 -26.40
N ASN A 342 -14.26 36.37 -25.60
CA ASN A 342 -14.57 37.40 -24.61
C ASN A 342 -14.44 38.75 -25.30
N LYS A 343 -15.55 39.23 -25.88
CA LYS A 343 -15.71 40.62 -26.31
C LYS A 343 -15.97 41.48 -25.08
N VAL A 344 -14.92 41.93 -24.41
CA VAL A 344 -14.89 43.22 -23.70
C VAL A 344 -13.44 43.69 -23.78
N TYR A 345 -13.20 44.91 -24.26
CA TYR A 345 -11.88 45.52 -24.56
C TYR A 345 -11.31 45.21 -25.95
N ASP A 346 -11.97 45.76 -26.96
CA ASP A 346 -11.38 46.05 -28.26
C ASP A 346 -10.59 47.37 -28.15
N THR A 347 -9.27 47.30 -28.16
CA THR A 347 -8.41 48.45 -28.47
C THR A 347 -7.51 48.06 -29.63
N ARG A 348 -8.10 48.05 -30.83
CA ARG A 348 -7.36 48.30 -32.07
C ARG A 348 -6.90 49.75 -32.06
N GLU A 349 -5.65 49.98 -31.70
CA GLU A 349 -4.89 51.14 -32.15
C GLU A 349 -3.40 50.83 -32.04
N PHE A 350 -2.62 51.38 -32.97
CA PHE A 350 -1.18 51.16 -33.24
C PHE A 350 -0.81 49.98 -34.17
N SER A 351 -0.98 50.27 -35.47
CA SER A 351 -0.17 49.77 -36.58
C SER A 351 1.30 50.17 -36.43
N PHE A 352 2.25 49.29 -36.81
CA PHE A 352 3.56 49.53 -37.47
C PHE A 352 4.34 48.19 -37.37
N GLY A 353 4.98 47.59 -38.37
CA GLY A 353 5.03 47.74 -39.82
C GLY A 353 5.59 46.41 -40.37
N GLU A 354 5.23 46.08 -41.61
CA GLU A 354 5.78 44.93 -42.32
C GLU A 354 7.28 45.09 -42.57
N TYR A 355 8.07 44.07 -42.28
CA TYR A 355 9.35 43.84 -42.95
C TYR A 355 9.42 42.39 -43.40
N LYS A 356 9.37 42.22 -44.73
CA LYS A 356 9.78 41.02 -45.44
C LYS A 356 11.30 40.95 -45.38
N ASP A 357 11.84 39.78 -45.06
CA ASP A 357 13.16 39.38 -45.57
C ASP A 357 13.10 37.90 -45.97
N GLU A 358 13.14 37.69 -47.28
CA GLU A 358 13.50 36.44 -47.93
C GLU A 358 15.02 36.26 -47.81
N VAL A 359 15.52 35.13 -47.31
CA VAL A 359 16.83 34.60 -47.74
C VAL A 359 16.76 33.07 -47.85
N GLN A 360 17.25 32.61 -49.00
CA GLN A 360 17.18 31.28 -49.59
C GLN A 360 18.04 30.22 -48.91
N MET A 361 17.62 28.96 -49.11
CA MET A 361 18.39 27.75 -48.86
C MET A 361 19.62 27.63 -49.77
N VAL A 362 20.74 27.16 -49.19
CA VAL A 362 21.64 26.15 -49.77
C VAL A 362 21.95 25.12 -48.69
#